data_AF-A0A2Y9R5Z9-F1
#
_entry.id   AF-A0A2Y9R5Z9-F1
#
_cell.length_a   1.000
_cell.length_b   1.000
_cell.length_c   1.000
_cell.angle_alpha   90.00
_cell.angle_beta   90.00
_cell.angle_gamma   90.00
#
_symmetry.space_group_name_H-M   'P 1'
#
loop_
_entity.id
_entity.type
_entity.pdbx_description
1 polymer ?
#
loop_
_entity_poly.entity_id
_entity_poly.type
_entity_poly.pdbx_seq_one_letter_code
_entity_poly.pdbx_strand_id
1 'polypeptide(L)'
;MDQLFIVEKIMLVTAITVQANRKSNTTKRKMGEMTTDEFCEKMTNTSLGSPYHRYASVIRTTLRNKGFSCYPASYKESVNAFSSSSLDRNTYKTAKPWLYQSCTEFGYFFTTDLKNQSFTGLPLRYFAKKCSDVFGSVFNSDSLIRGAMVTNRYYGGLNVNGSKIIFLNGANDPWYHLGVTKDISDDLLAVFIKGNFVVNG
;
A
#
# COMPACT_ATOMS: atom_id res chain seq x y z
N MET A 1 20.22 -0.09 3.19
CA MET A 1 18.87 0.49 3.09
C MET A 1 18.32 0.39 1.68
N ASP A 2 19.13 0.62 0.63
CA ASP A 2 18.66 0.58 -0.77
C ASP A 2 18.04 -0.77 -1.17
N GLN A 3 18.60 -1.90 -0.76
CA GLN A 3 18.00 -3.21 -1.02
C GLN A 3 16.56 -3.32 -0.49
N LEU A 4 16.33 -2.88 0.76
CA LEU A 4 14.99 -2.88 1.37
C LEU A 4 14.05 -1.90 0.71
N PHE A 5 14.57 -0.74 0.31
CA PHE A 5 13.83 0.26 -0.44
C PHE A 5 13.37 -0.26 -1.80
N ILE A 6 14.24 -0.99 -2.51
CA ILE A 6 13.87 -1.66 -3.77
C ILE A 6 12.76 -2.67 -3.51
N VAL A 7 12.85 -3.48 -2.44
CA VAL A 7 11.80 -4.45 -2.05
C VAL A 7 10.47 -3.76 -1.75
N GLU A 8 10.47 -2.68 -0.95
CA GLU A 8 9.28 -1.85 -0.69
C GLU A 8 8.63 -1.38 -1.99
N LYS A 9 9.46 -0.86 -2.90
CA LYS A 9 8.99 -0.28 -4.15
C LYS A 9 8.42 -1.35 -5.09
N ILE A 10 9.08 -2.49 -5.25
CA ILE A 10 8.54 -3.57 -6.09
C ILE A 10 7.23 -4.11 -5.52
N MET A 11 7.12 -4.27 -4.20
CA MET A 11 5.88 -4.72 -3.55
C MET A 11 4.73 -3.74 -3.82
N LEU A 12 5.01 -2.44 -3.78
CA LEU A 12 4.01 -1.39 -4.01
C LEU A 12 3.38 -1.49 -5.41
N VAL A 13 4.12 -1.93 -6.43
CA VAL A 13 3.55 -2.13 -7.78
C VAL A 13 2.46 -3.21 -7.75
N THR A 14 2.73 -4.34 -7.10
CA THR A 14 1.74 -5.42 -6.95
C THR A 14 0.53 -4.93 -6.13
N ALA A 15 0.77 -4.24 -5.01
CA ALA A 15 -0.29 -3.73 -4.15
C ALA A 15 -1.23 -2.76 -4.89
N ILE A 16 -0.67 -1.83 -5.68
CA ILE A 16 -1.46 -0.88 -6.49
C ILE A 16 -2.24 -1.62 -7.58
N THR A 17 -1.63 -2.58 -8.28
CA THR A 17 -2.32 -3.36 -9.33
C THR A 17 -3.55 -4.09 -8.80
N VAL A 18 -3.48 -4.64 -7.58
CA VAL A 18 -4.63 -5.31 -6.94
C VAL A 18 -5.68 -4.29 -6.49
N GLN A 19 -5.28 -3.22 -5.79
CA GLN A 19 -6.22 -2.21 -5.28
C GLN A 19 -6.92 -1.43 -6.39
N ALA A 20 -6.22 -1.17 -7.50
CA ALA A 20 -6.77 -0.45 -8.64
C ALA A 20 -7.56 -1.36 -9.59
N ASN A 21 -7.99 -2.56 -9.17
CA ASN A 21 -8.68 -3.52 -10.03
C ASN A 21 -10.12 -3.10 -10.41
N ARG A 22 -10.28 -1.98 -11.11
CA ARG A 22 -11.53 -1.54 -11.75
C ARG A 22 -11.68 -2.18 -13.12
N LYS A 23 -12.92 -2.54 -13.52
CA LYS A 23 -13.25 -3.05 -14.86
C LYS A 23 -13.14 -2.00 -15.98
N SER A 24 -13.12 -0.70 -15.67
CA SER A 24 -12.99 0.34 -16.70
C SER A 24 -11.54 0.46 -17.19
N ASN A 25 -11.24 -0.19 -18.31
CA ASN A 25 -9.98 -0.03 -19.06
C ASN A 25 -9.70 1.43 -19.41
N THR A 26 -10.74 2.24 -19.60
CA THR A 26 -10.66 3.67 -19.95
C THR A 26 -10.02 4.52 -18.85
N THR A 27 -10.30 4.20 -17.58
CA THR A 27 -9.75 4.94 -16.43
C THR A 27 -8.32 4.48 -16.10
N LYS A 28 -8.05 3.16 -16.13
CA LYS A 28 -6.70 2.61 -15.92
C LYS A 28 -5.70 3.11 -16.97
N ARG A 29 -6.11 3.14 -18.24
CA ARG A 29 -5.27 3.63 -19.34
C ARG A 29 -5.00 5.14 -19.26
N LYS A 30 -5.94 5.92 -18.69
CA LYS A 30 -5.71 7.35 -18.37
C LYS A 30 -4.73 7.56 -17.21
N MET A 31 -4.62 6.61 -16.28
CA MET A 31 -3.71 6.69 -15.12
C MET A 31 -2.38 5.93 -15.30
N GLY A 32 -2.20 5.23 -16.42
CA GLY A 32 -1.01 4.43 -16.71
C GLY A 32 -0.87 3.17 -15.84
N GLU A 33 -1.98 2.65 -15.30
CA GLU A 33 -1.99 1.50 -14.40
C GLU A 33 -2.28 0.19 -15.14
N MET A 34 -1.60 -0.89 -14.74
CA MET A 34 -1.78 -2.24 -15.27
C MET A 34 -2.97 -2.93 -14.60
N THR A 35 -3.75 -3.69 -15.37
CA THR A 35 -4.82 -4.55 -14.84
C THR A 35 -4.26 -5.79 -14.13
N THR A 36 -5.06 -6.42 -13.28
CA THR A 36 -4.70 -7.72 -12.69
C THR A 36 -4.51 -8.79 -13.76
N ASP A 37 -5.31 -8.79 -14.81
CA ASP A 37 -5.21 -9.75 -15.91
C ASP A 37 -3.89 -9.59 -16.68
N GLU A 38 -3.51 -8.37 -17.06
CA GLU A 38 -2.22 -8.09 -17.72
C GLU A 38 -1.02 -8.45 -16.82
N PHE A 39 -1.14 -8.23 -15.52
CA PHE A 39 -0.12 -8.63 -14.55
C PHE A 39 0.02 -10.15 -14.52
N CYS A 40 -1.10 -10.87 -14.40
CA CYS A 40 -1.13 -12.33 -14.40
C CYS A 40 -0.63 -12.91 -15.71
N GLU A 41 -1.01 -12.35 -16.86
CA GLU A 41 -0.53 -12.76 -18.19
C GLU A 41 1.00 -12.68 -18.25
N LYS A 42 1.60 -11.56 -17.81
CA LYS A 42 3.06 -11.41 -17.77
C LYS A 42 3.74 -12.36 -16.80
N MET A 43 3.18 -12.53 -15.61
CA MET A 43 3.76 -13.37 -14.55
C MET A 43 3.62 -14.87 -14.84
N THR A 44 2.64 -15.27 -15.65
CA THR A 44 2.43 -16.68 -16.04
C THR A 44 3.07 -17.03 -17.38
N ASN A 45 3.39 -16.05 -18.22
CA ASN A 45 4.04 -16.29 -19.51
C ASN A 45 5.52 -16.75 -19.35
N THR A 46 5.73 -18.07 -19.38
CA THR A 46 7.04 -18.72 -19.23
C THR A 46 8.03 -18.40 -20.34
N SER A 47 7.58 -17.94 -21.51
CA SER A 47 8.48 -17.49 -22.59
C SER A 47 9.26 -16.21 -22.25
N LEU A 48 8.80 -15.44 -21.26
CA LEU A 48 9.51 -14.26 -20.75
C LEU A 48 10.64 -14.62 -19.77
N GLY A 49 10.90 -15.91 -19.54
CA GLY A 49 12.00 -16.42 -18.72
C GLY A 49 11.63 -16.66 -17.25
N SER A 50 12.63 -16.54 -16.36
CA SER A 50 12.47 -16.83 -14.93
C SER A 50 11.43 -15.92 -14.25
N PRO A 51 10.91 -16.27 -13.05
CA PRO A 51 10.00 -15.39 -12.31
C PRO A 51 10.52 -13.95 -12.16
N TYR A 52 11.83 -13.78 -12.00
CA TYR A 52 12.47 -12.47 -11.96
C TYR A 52 12.33 -11.69 -13.28
N HIS A 53 12.60 -12.32 -14.42
CA HIS A 53 12.48 -11.67 -15.74
C HIS A 53 11.04 -11.29 -16.06
N ARG A 54 10.08 -12.14 -15.68
CA ARG A 54 8.64 -11.84 -15.78
C ARG A 54 8.26 -10.62 -14.95
N TYR A 55 8.73 -10.54 -13.72
CA TYR A 55 8.48 -9.38 -12.87
C TYR A 55 9.18 -8.10 -13.38
N ALA A 56 10.40 -8.21 -13.89
CA ALA A 56 11.09 -7.10 -14.55
C ALA A 56 10.30 -6.58 -15.76
N SER A 57 9.64 -7.47 -16.52
CA SER A 57 8.74 -7.10 -17.61
C SER A 57 7.51 -6.32 -17.13
N VAL A 58 6.95 -6.68 -15.96
CA VAL A 58 5.88 -5.92 -15.29
C VAL A 58 6.37 -4.52 -14.95
N ILE A 59 7.49 -4.40 -14.23
CA ILE A 59 8.05 -3.11 -13.81
C ILE A 59 8.34 -2.21 -15.02
N ARG A 60 8.98 -2.76 -16.07
CA ARG A 60 9.26 -2.01 -17.31
C ARG A 60 7.98 -1.49 -17.97
N THR A 61 6.92 -2.29 -17.96
CA THR A 61 5.61 -1.88 -18.50
C THR A 61 5.03 -0.74 -17.68
N THR A 62 5.04 -0.85 -16.35
CA THR A 62 4.57 0.21 -15.44
C THR A 62 5.34 1.52 -15.60
N LEU A 63 6.67 1.45 -15.69
CA LEU A 63 7.52 2.61 -15.92
C LEU A 63 7.19 3.31 -17.24
N ARG A 64 7.10 2.54 -18.33
CA ARG A 64 6.73 3.07 -19.66
C ARG A 64 5.36 3.74 -19.65
N ASN A 65 4.37 3.11 -19.03
CA ASN A 65 3.02 3.66 -18.94
C ASN A 65 2.97 4.98 -18.16
N LYS A 66 3.87 5.17 -17.19
CA LYS A 66 4.00 6.40 -16.40
C LYS A 66 5.04 7.40 -16.94
N GLY A 67 5.66 7.10 -18.09
CA GLY A 67 6.66 7.98 -18.72
C GLY A 67 8.01 8.03 -18.02
N PHE A 68 8.34 7.05 -17.18
CA PHE A 68 9.65 6.96 -16.52
C PHE A 68 10.61 6.06 -17.30
N SER A 69 11.88 6.47 -17.41
CA SER A 69 12.94 5.70 -18.06
C SER A 69 13.59 4.68 -17.12
N CYS A 70 13.67 4.98 -15.83
CA CYS A 70 14.38 4.19 -14.83
C CYS A 70 13.55 4.03 -13.56
N TYR A 71 13.85 2.96 -12.81
CA TYR A 71 13.25 2.73 -11.50
C TYR A 71 14.08 3.44 -10.41
N PRO A 72 13.48 4.28 -9.55
CA PRO A 72 14.21 4.93 -8.47
C PRO A 72 14.63 3.90 -7.43
N ALA A 73 15.94 3.77 -7.19
CA ALA A 73 16.52 2.74 -6.33
C ALA A 73 17.29 3.31 -5.11
N SER A 74 17.45 4.62 -5.02
CA SER A 74 18.19 5.29 -3.94
C SER A 74 17.27 5.62 -2.77
N TYR A 75 17.50 4.95 -1.63
CA TYR A 75 16.84 5.26 -0.38
C TYR A 75 17.15 6.67 0.09
N LYS A 76 18.42 7.11 -0.05
CA LYS A 76 18.86 8.46 0.33
C LYS A 76 18.10 9.53 -0.44
N GLU A 77 17.94 9.37 -1.75
CA GLU A 77 17.15 10.30 -2.56
C GLU A 77 15.68 10.30 -2.15
N SER A 78 15.11 9.14 -1.82
CA SER A 78 13.75 9.06 -1.30
C SER A 78 13.60 9.82 0.02
N VAL A 79 14.53 9.67 0.96
CA VAL A 79 14.51 10.41 2.23
C VAL A 79 14.58 11.91 1.94
N ASN A 80 15.53 12.36 1.12
CA ASN A 80 15.66 13.76 0.75
C ASN A 80 14.38 14.33 0.12
N ALA A 81 13.70 13.55 -0.73
CA ALA A 81 12.44 13.95 -1.34
C ALA A 81 11.32 14.15 -0.32
N PHE A 82 11.25 13.30 0.73
CA PHE A 82 10.26 13.45 1.80
C PHE A 82 10.65 14.52 2.82
N SER A 83 11.93 14.71 3.10
CA SER A 83 12.43 15.73 4.04
C SER A 83 12.41 17.13 3.44
N SER A 84 12.34 17.27 2.12
CA SER A 84 12.24 18.56 1.44
C SER A 84 11.07 19.40 1.96
N SER A 85 11.34 20.70 2.14
CA SER A 85 10.33 21.73 2.42
C SER A 85 9.63 22.24 1.16
N SER A 86 10.07 21.79 -0.03
CA SER A 86 9.47 22.15 -1.30
C SER A 86 8.02 21.66 -1.39
N LEU A 87 7.13 22.55 -1.81
CA LEU A 87 5.71 22.29 -2.03
C LEU A 87 5.43 21.61 -3.39
N ASP A 88 6.43 20.96 -3.99
CA ASP A 88 6.27 20.36 -5.30
C ASP A 88 5.09 19.37 -5.34
N ARG A 89 4.30 19.45 -6.41
CA ARG A 89 2.85 19.23 -6.37
C ARG A 89 2.42 17.79 -6.07
N ASN A 90 3.28 16.77 -6.24
CA ASN A 90 2.87 15.38 -6.08
C ASN A 90 3.34 14.73 -4.77
N THR A 91 4.62 14.83 -4.42
CA THR A 91 5.16 14.25 -3.18
C THR A 91 4.63 14.96 -1.94
N TYR A 92 4.52 16.30 -2.00
CA TYR A 92 4.06 17.11 -0.88
C TYR A 92 2.55 16.94 -0.61
N LYS A 93 1.72 16.89 -1.66
CA LYS A 93 0.25 16.93 -1.49
C LYS A 93 -0.38 15.66 -0.95
N THR A 94 0.27 14.51 -1.10
CA THR A 94 -0.36 13.21 -0.76
C THR A 94 0.59 12.28 -0.01
N ALA A 95 1.77 12.02 -0.56
CA ALA A 95 2.66 10.99 -0.02
C ALA A 95 3.29 11.36 1.33
N LYS A 96 3.72 12.62 1.52
CA LYS A 96 4.35 13.07 2.77
C LYS A 96 3.36 13.10 3.95
N PRO A 97 2.16 13.68 3.84
CA PRO A 97 1.15 13.60 4.89
C PRO A 97 0.76 12.15 5.23
N TRP A 98 0.58 11.31 4.21
CA TRP A 98 0.29 9.88 4.43
C TRP A 98 1.40 9.16 5.19
N LEU A 99 2.66 9.41 4.81
CA LEU A 99 3.81 8.85 5.52
C LEU A 99 3.86 9.35 6.97
N TYR A 100 3.56 10.64 7.20
CA TYR A 100 3.50 11.19 8.55
C TYR A 100 2.46 10.48 9.41
N GLN A 101 1.20 10.37 8.94
CA GLN A 101 0.14 9.65 9.67
C GLN A 101 0.49 8.18 9.89
N SER A 102 1.14 7.53 8.92
CA SER A 102 1.61 6.15 9.09
C SER A 102 2.68 6.04 10.19
N CYS A 103 3.54 7.06 10.32
CA CYS A 103 4.60 7.12 11.33
C CYS A 103 4.11 7.56 12.72
N THR A 104 2.96 8.24 12.83
CA THR A 104 2.48 8.81 14.10
C THR A 104 1.20 8.21 14.65
N GLU A 105 0.34 7.68 13.77
CA GLU A 105 -1.03 7.29 14.15
C GLU A 105 -1.34 5.86 13.75
N PHE A 106 -1.11 5.47 12.50
CA PHE A 106 -1.68 4.22 11.97
C PHE A 106 -0.71 3.04 11.98
N GLY A 107 0.61 3.28 11.91
CA GLY A 107 1.58 2.18 11.76
C GLY A 107 1.42 1.40 10.45
N TYR A 108 0.87 2.04 9.42
CA TYR A 108 0.38 1.38 8.23
C TYR A 108 1.49 1.14 7.19
N PHE A 109 2.07 -0.06 7.22
CA PHE A 109 3.19 -0.44 6.36
C PHE A 109 3.04 -1.83 5.76
N PHE A 110 3.48 -1.99 4.50
CA PHE A 110 3.55 -3.30 3.86
C PHE A 110 4.79 -4.05 4.34
N THR A 111 4.65 -4.85 5.40
CA THR A 111 5.75 -5.70 5.88
C THR A 111 5.67 -7.11 5.29
N THR A 112 6.76 -7.85 5.39
CA THR A 112 6.86 -9.25 4.93
C THR A 112 6.92 -10.23 6.10
N ASP A 113 6.30 -9.90 7.24
CA ASP A 113 6.44 -10.70 8.47
C ASP A 113 5.58 -11.98 8.46
N LEU A 114 4.64 -12.10 7.51
CA LEU A 114 3.82 -13.31 7.32
C LEU A 114 4.60 -14.41 6.57
N LYS A 115 4.34 -15.67 6.96
CA LYS A 115 5.03 -16.87 6.41
C LYS A 115 4.62 -17.23 4.98
N ASN A 116 3.37 -16.96 4.58
CA ASN A 116 2.81 -17.40 3.30
C ASN A 116 2.54 -16.21 2.37
N GLN A 117 3.60 -15.56 1.87
CA GLN A 117 3.48 -14.47 0.91
C GLN A 117 4.70 -14.41 -0.03
N SER A 118 4.52 -13.73 -1.16
CA SER A 118 5.42 -13.81 -2.32
C SER A 118 6.72 -13.00 -2.21
N PHE A 119 6.82 -12.10 -1.23
CA PHE A 119 8.00 -11.26 -1.01
C PHE A 119 8.65 -11.59 0.33
N THR A 120 9.92 -11.23 0.55
CA THR A 120 10.57 -11.45 1.85
C THR A 120 11.55 -10.34 2.14
N GLY A 121 11.86 -10.13 3.42
CA GLY A 121 12.99 -9.30 3.84
C GLY A 121 12.67 -7.84 4.13
N LEU A 122 11.39 -7.43 4.18
CA LEU A 122 10.94 -6.06 4.51
C LEU A 122 10.27 -6.00 5.90
N PRO A 123 11.05 -5.88 6.99
CA PRO A 123 10.52 -5.88 8.37
C PRO A 123 10.00 -4.51 8.81
N LEU A 124 9.14 -4.46 9.83
CA LEU A 124 8.63 -3.19 10.40
C LEU A 124 9.74 -2.19 10.80
N ARG A 125 10.87 -2.69 11.32
CA ARG A 125 12.02 -1.84 11.71
C ARG A 125 12.57 -0.97 10.58
N TYR A 126 12.42 -1.41 9.32
CA TYR A 126 12.80 -0.61 8.15
C TYR A 126 11.95 0.67 8.06
N PHE A 127 10.64 0.53 8.26
CA PHE A 127 9.71 1.66 8.22
C PHE A 127 9.88 2.58 9.42
N ALA A 128 10.09 2.05 10.62
CA ALA A 128 10.44 2.87 11.78
C ALA A 128 11.71 3.70 11.53
N LYS A 129 12.74 3.10 10.92
CA LYS A 129 13.94 3.83 10.51
C LYS A 129 13.64 4.90 9.45
N LYS A 130 12.80 4.60 8.46
CA LYS A 130 12.36 5.57 7.45
C LYS A 130 11.62 6.77 8.05
N CYS A 131 10.74 6.53 9.04
CA CYS A 131 10.10 7.59 9.81
C CYS A 131 11.13 8.48 10.51
N SER A 132 12.10 7.87 11.18
CA SER A 132 13.18 8.59 11.86
C SER A 132 14.06 9.40 10.91
N ASP A 133 14.41 8.83 9.76
CA ASP A 133 15.27 9.48 8.77
C ASP A 133 14.56 10.67 8.10
N VAL A 134 13.24 10.61 7.95
CA VAL A 134 12.45 11.67 7.30
C VAL A 134 12.03 12.79 8.27
N PHE A 135 11.53 12.42 9.46
CA PHE A 135 10.89 13.35 10.40
C PHE A 135 11.71 13.62 11.67
N GLY A 136 12.82 12.90 11.88
CA GLY A 136 13.71 13.04 13.03
C GLY A 136 13.62 11.88 14.02
N SER A 137 14.63 11.78 14.91
CA SER A 137 14.85 10.62 15.80
C SER A 137 13.73 10.34 16.82
N VAL A 138 12.85 11.31 17.07
CA VAL A 138 11.67 11.12 17.92
C VAL A 138 10.62 10.19 17.28
N PHE A 139 10.65 10.01 15.95
CA PHE A 139 9.79 9.10 15.20
C PHE A 139 10.47 7.73 15.05
N ASN A 140 10.46 6.95 16.12
CA ASN A 140 11.11 5.65 16.23
C ASN A 140 10.08 4.53 16.48
N SER A 141 10.55 3.29 16.65
CA SER A 141 9.66 2.13 16.85
C SER A 141 8.70 2.33 18.03
N ASP A 142 9.16 2.90 19.14
CA ASP A 142 8.33 3.04 20.33
C ASP A 142 7.25 4.12 20.14
N SER A 143 7.58 5.25 19.52
CA SER A 143 6.58 6.28 19.23
C SER A 143 5.57 5.82 18.17
N LEU A 144 6.00 5.05 17.17
CA LEU A 144 5.12 4.42 16.19
C LEU A 144 4.13 3.45 16.85
N ILE A 145 4.63 2.54 17.71
CA ILE A 145 3.78 1.57 18.42
C ILE A 145 2.81 2.29 19.37
N ARG A 146 3.30 3.29 20.13
CA ARG A 146 2.43 4.12 20.99
C ARG A 146 1.36 4.85 20.19
N GLY A 147 1.72 5.44 19.05
CA GLY A 147 0.80 6.10 18.13
C GLY A 147 -0.34 5.18 17.71
N ALA A 148 -0.01 4.00 17.20
CA ALA A 148 -0.99 2.99 16.82
C ALA A 148 -1.90 2.55 17.99
N MET A 149 -1.33 2.36 19.18
CA MET A 149 -2.12 2.01 20.38
C MET A 149 -3.08 3.14 20.79
N VAL A 150 -2.62 4.39 20.79
CA VAL A 150 -3.45 5.55 21.14
C VAL A 150 -4.59 5.72 20.12
N THR A 151 -4.28 5.64 18.83
CA THR A 151 -5.28 5.72 17.75
C THR A 151 -6.33 4.61 17.90
N ASN A 152 -5.92 3.36 18.10
CA ASN A 152 -6.84 2.25 18.31
C ASN A 152 -7.69 2.43 19.57
N ARG A 153 -7.12 2.93 20.67
CA ARG A 153 -7.87 3.21 21.90
C ARG A 153 -8.88 4.34 21.70
N TYR A 154 -8.52 5.37 20.94
CA TYR A 154 -9.38 6.51 20.69
C TYR A 154 -10.60 6.13 19.82
N TYR A 155 -10.37 5.38 18.73
CA TYR A 155 -11.42 5.00 17.78
C TYR A 155 -12.11 3.66 18.08
N GLY A 156 -11.62 2.89 19.06
CA GLY A 156 -12.15 1.56 19.41
C GLY A 156 -11.58 0.39 18.60
N GLY A 157 -10.65 0.65 17.68
CA GLY A 157 -10.05 -0.38 16.81
C GLY A 157 -11.12 -1.09 15.99
N LEU A 158 -11.19 -2.42 16.09
CA LEU A 158 -12.24 -3.23 15.43
C LEU A 158 -13.56 -3.28 16.20
N ASN A 159 -13.60 -2.76 17.43
CA ASN A 159 -14.82 -2.61 18.23
C ASN A 159 -15.21 -1.13 18.30
N VAL A 160 -15.52 -0.57 17.13
CA VAL A 160 -15.82 0.84 16.94
C VAL A 160 -16.99 1.27 17.82
N ASN A 161 -16.85 2.40 18.51
CA ASN A 161 -17.95 3.01 19.26
C ASN A 161 -18.67 4.04 18.37
N GLY A 162 -19.94 3.78 18.05
CA GLY A 162 -20.74 4.64 17.18
C GLY A 162 -22.16 4.10 17.00
N SER A 163 -22.93 4.74 16.13
CA SER A 163 -24.26 4.24 15.73
C SER A 163 -24.53 4.58 14.27
N LYS A 164 -25.35 3.75 13.62
CA LYS A 164 -25.82 3.94 12.23
C LYS A 164 -24.67 3.95 11.22
N ILE A 165 -23.73 3.02 11.38
CA ILE A 165 -22.58 2.86 10.48
C ILE A 165 -22.68 1.49 9.80
N ILE A 166 -22.46 1.47 8.49
CA ILE A 166 -22.35 0.23 7.71
C ILE A 166 -20.89 0.08 7.25
N PHE A 167 -20.24 -0.99 7.68
CA PHE A 167 -18.87 -1.35 7.31
C PHE A 167 -18.87 -2.25 6.08
N LEU A 168 -18.65 -1.67 4.90
CA LEU A 168 -18.58 -2.41 3.64
C LEU A 168 -17.15 -2.88 3.36
N ASN A 169 -16.97 -4.18 3.15
CA ASN A 169 -15.70 -4.79 2.82
C ASN A 169 -15.84 -5.74 1.62
N GLY A 170 -14.83 -5.77 0.75
CA GLY A 170 -14.79 -6.66 -0.41
C GLY A 170 -13.77 -7.78 -0.23
N ALA A 171 -14.12 -9.01 -0.65
CA ALA A 171 -13.23 -10.16 -0.53
C ALA A 171 -11.91 -10.03 -1.31
N ASN A 172 -11.90 -9.23 -2.37
CA ASN A 172 -10.72 -9.00 -3.22
C ASN A 172 -9.92 -7.76 -2.80
N ASP A 173 -10.40 -6.98 -1.82
CA ASP A 173 -9.67 -5.84 -1.28
C ASP A 173 -8.75 -6.32 -0.14
N PRO A 174 -7.42 -6.31 -0.29
CA PRO A 174 -6.51 -6.78 0.75
C PRO A 174 -6.69 -6.05 2.10
N TRP A 175 -7.35 -4.88 2.10
CA TRP A 175 -7.61 -4.10 3.30
C TRP A 175 -8.74 -4.65 4.19
N TYR A 176 -9.55 -5.61 3.73
CA TYR A 176 -10.64 -6.13 4.55
C TYR A 176 -10.17 -6.73 5.89
N HIS A 177 -8.91 -7.23 5.94
CA HIS A 177 -8.30 -7.74 7.17
C HIS A 177 -8.12 -6.69 8.26
N LEU A 178 -8.09 -5.41 7.90
CA LEU A 178 -7.98 -4.27 8.82
C LEU A 178 -9.34 -3.63 9.11
N GLY A 179 -10.43 -4.17 8.55
CA GLY A 179 -11.79 -3.65 8.67
C GLY A 179 -12.71 -4.50 9.55
N VAL A 180 -13.87 -3.92 9.89
CA VAL A 180 -14.97 -4.61 10.58
C VAL A 180 -15.73 -5.46 9.57
N THR A 181 -15.64 -6.79 9.71
CA THR A 181 -16.25 -7.77 8.77
C THR A 181 -17.41 -8.55 9.36
N LYS A 182 -17.79 -8.23 10.60
CA LYS A 182 -18.92 -8.80 11.33
C LYS A 182 -19.64 -7.68 12.06
N ASP A 183 -20.96 -7.82 12.20
CA ASP A 183 -21.78 -6.87 12.95
C ASP A 183 -21.24 -6.72 14.38
N ILE A 184 -21.18 -5.47 14.86
CA ILE A 184 -20.82 -5.15 16.25
C ILE A 184 -22.10 -5.08 17.10
N SER A 185 -23.17 -4.51 16.53
CA SER A 185 -24.51 -4.39 17.11
C SER A 185 -25.54 -4.18 16.00
N ASP A 186 -26.83 -4.14 16.36
CA ASP A 186 -27.94 -3.92 15.40
C ASP A 186 -27.81 -2.61 14.60
N ASP A 187 -27.13 -1.60 15.16
CA ASP A 187 -26.89 -0.29 14.54
C ASP A 187 -25.49 -0.16 13.90
N LEU A 188 -24.67 -1.21 13.98
CA LEU A 188 -23.29 -1.26 13.48
C LEU A 188 -23.08 -2.53 12.65
N LEU A 189 -23.58 -2.47 11.41
CA LEU A 189 -23.64 -3.61 10.50
C LEU A 189 -22.37 -3.72 9.65
N ALA A 190 -21.96 -4.94 9.34
CA ALA A 190 -20.89 -5.24 8.40
C ALA A 190 -21.45 -5.97 7.17
N VAL A 191 -21.12 -5.45 5.99
CA VAL A 191 -21.50 -6.06 4.71
C VAL A 191 -20.25 -6.57 4.02
N PHE A 192 -20.13 -7.89 3.89
CA PHE A 192 -18.99 -8.53 3.22
C PHE A 192 -19.36 -9.01 1.83
N ILE A 193 -18.81 -8.36 0.81
CA ILE A 193 -19.09 -8.64 -0.60
C ILE A 193 -18.15 -9.74 -1.09
N LYS A 194 -18.73 -10.90 -1.41
CA LYS A 194 -18.01 -12.02 -2.02
C LYS A 194 -17.88 -11.77 -3.54
N GLY A 195 -16.65 -11.74 -4.05
CA GLY A 195 -16.36 -11.61 -5.49
C GLY A 195 -16.05 -10.18 -5.97
N ASN A 196 -16.20 -9.96 -7.27
CA ASN A 196 -15.84 -8.69 -7.93
C ASN A 196 -16.94 -7.63 -7.79
N PHE A 197 -16.56 -6.38 -7.51
CA PHE A 197 -17.45 -5.22 -7.62
C PHE A 197 -17.87 -5.04 -9.08
N VAL A 198 -19.10 -5.42 -9.42
CA VAL A 198 -19.73 -5.07 -10.69
C VAL A 198 -20.80 -4.05 -10.38
N VAL A 199 -20.45 -2.76 -10.52
CA VAL A 199 -21.46 -1.71 -10.60
C VAL A 199 -22.01 -1.78 -12.02
N ASN A 200 -23.15 -2.45 -12.20
CA ASN A 200 -23.95 -2.27 -13.40
C ASN A 200 -24.59 -0.89 -13.28
N GLY A 201 -23.96 0.12 -13.91
CA GLY A 201 -24.55 1.42 -14.14
C GLY A 201 -25.26 1.45 -15.48
#